data_AF-A0A4Q2QPT4-F1
#
_entry.id   AF-A0A4Q2QPT4-F1
#
_cell.length_a   1.000
_cell.length_b   1.000
_cell.length_c   1.000
_cell.angle_alpha   90.00
_cell.angle_beta   90.00
_cell.angle_gamma   90.00
#
_symmetry.space_group_name_H-M   'P 1'
#
loop_
_entity.id
_entity.type
_entity.pdbx_description
1 polymer ?
#
loop_
_entity_poly.entity_id
_entity_poly.type
_entity_poly.pdbx_seq_one_letter_code
_entity_poly.pdbx_strand_id
1 'polypeptide(L)'
;AEETCLEHFGEADLEYVIGTEVPVPGGAHETLSELAVTTPDAARATLEAHRHAFEKQGLNAIWPRIIALVVQPGVEFDHTNVIDYQPAKASALSQMVENYETLIFEAHSTDYQTPQSLRQLVIDHFAILKVGPALTFALREALFS
;
A
#
# COMPACT_ATOMS: atom_id res chain seq x y z
N ALA A 1 -11.65 3.71 -19.20
CA ALA A 1 -11.88 3.89 -17.76
C ALA A 1 -12.50 5.26 -17.52
N GLU A 2 -11.75 6.36 -17.59
CA GLU A 2 -12.33 7.72 -17.44
C GLU A 2 -13.42 8.03 -18.47
N GLU A 3 -13.15 7.78 -19.76
CA GLU A 3 -14.16 7.92 -20.82
C GLU A 3 -15.38 7.04 -20.56
N THR A 4 -15.15 5.81 -20.08
CA THR A 4 -16.20 4.86 -19.71
C THR A 4 -17.05 5.37 -18.55
N CYS A 5 -16.45 5.97 -17.51
CA CYS A 5 -17.20 6.56 -16.41
C CYS A 5 -18.04 7.75 -16.87
N LEU A 6 -17.49 8.61 -17.72
CA LEU A 6 -18.25 9.71 -18.32
C LEU A 6 -19.41 9.22 -19.18
N GLU A 7 -19.19 8.20 -20.01
CA GLU A 7 -20.22 7.63 -20.89
C GLU A 7 -21.36 6.95 -20.12
N HIS A 8 -21.05 6.23 -19.03
CA HIS A 8 -22.03 5.42 -18.30
C HIS A 8 -22.63 6.10 -17.08
N PHE A 9 -21.87 6.97 -16.39
CA PHE A 9 -22.25 7.59 -15.13
C PHE A 9 -22.34 9.11 -15.20
N GLY A 10 -21.86 9.74 -16.28
CA GLY A 10 -21.93 11.19 -16.49
C GLY A 10 -20.91 12.00 -15.67
N GLU A 11 -20.03 11.32 -14.92
CA GLU A 11 -18.97 11.91 -14.12
C GLU A 11 -17.69 11.09 -14.18
N ALA A 12 -16.57 11.74 -13.87
CA ALA A 12 -15.24 11.14 -13.80
C ALA A 12 -14.75 11.18 -12.35
N ASP A 13 -15.16 10.18 -11.57
CA ASP A 13 -14.98 10.09 -10.12
C ASP A 13 -13.92 9.04 -9.71
N LEU A 14 -13.19 8.47 -10.67
CA LEU A 14 -12.15 7.48 -10.40
C LEU A 14 -11.06 8.02 -9.48
N GLU A 15 -10.76 7.25 -8.44
CA GLU A 15 -9.64 7.45 -7.53
C GLU A 15 -8.46 6.55 -7.92
N TYR A 16 -7.25 7.02 -7.65
CA TYR A 16 -6.02 6.40 -8.09
C TYR A 16 -5.10 6.05 -6.91
N VAL A 17 -4.51 4.86 -7.00
CA VAL A 17 -3.39 4.43 -6.18
C VAL A 17 -2.17 4.28 -7.09
N ILE A 18 -1.03 4.82 -6.67
CA ILE A 18 0.23 4.79 -7.43
C ILE A 18 1.35 4.15 -6.62
N GLY A 19 2.48 3.88 -7.27
CA GLY A 19 3.63 3.26 -6.63
C GLY A 19 3.59 1.73 -6.67
N THR A 20 4.59 1.14 -6.03
CA THR A 20 4.74 -0.30 -5.88
C THR A 20 5.54 -0.55 -4.63
N GLU A 21 5.23 -1.64 -3.96
CA GLU A 21 6.07 -2.32 -3.02
C GLU A 21 7.29 -2.90 -3.76
N VAL A 22 8.47 -2.79 -3.14
CA VAL A 22 9.71 -3.40 -3.62
C VAL A 22 10.37 -4.07 -2.41
N PRO A 23 10.66 -5.38 -2.48
CA PRO A 23 10.41 -6.31 -3.59
C PRO A 23 8.91 -6.61 -3.81
N VAL A 24 8.58 -7.16 -4.98
CA VAL A 24 7.22 -7.60 -5.37
C VAL A 24 6.67 -8.57 -4.30
N PRO A 25 5.41 -8.46 -3.87
CA PRO A 25 4.88 -9.24 -2.78
C PRO A 25 4.46 -10.62 -3.29
N GLY A 26 4.30 -11.55 -2.35
CA GLY A 26 3.81 -12.90 -2.64
C GLY A 26 4.80 -14.02 -2.34
N GLY A 27 5.51 -13.91 -1.21
CA GLY A 27 6.36 -14.97 -0.69
C GLY A 27 7.73 -14.95 -1.33
N ALA A 28 8.70 -14.36 -0.60
CA ALA A 28 10.10 -14.59 -0.92
C ALA A 28 10.35 -16.12 -0.95
N HIS A 29 10.79 -16.63 -2.09
CA HIS A 29 11.26 -18.02 -2.19
C HIS A 29 12.56 -18.24 -1.40
N GLU A 30 13.17 -17.16 -0.90
CA GLU A 30 14.31 -17.15 0.00
C GLU A 30 13.86 -16.82 1.42
N THR A 31 14.53 -17.40 2.42
CA THR A 31 14.30 -17.14 3.84
C THR A 31 14.14 -15.64 4.10
N LEU A 32 13.00 -15.23 4.67
CA LEU A 32 12.73 -13.84 4.99
C LEU A 32 13.83 -13.28 5.90
N SER A 33 14.66 -12.39 5.34
CA SER A 33 15.55 -11.52 6.09
C SER A 33 14.85 -10.21 6.43
N GLU A 34 15.49 -9.32 7.20
CA GLU A 34 14.89 -8.03 7.58
C GLU A 34 14.37 -7.27 6.35
N LEU A 35 13.09 -6.92 6.38
CA LEU A 35 12.44 -6.16 5.32
C LEU A 35 12.68 -4.67 5.52
N ALA A 36 13.25 -4.02 4.51
CA ALA A 36 13.50 -2.58 4.54
C ALA A 36 12.18 -1.82 4.39
N VAL A 37 11.86 -0.98 5.36
CA VAL A 37 10.75 -0.02 5.26
C VAL A 37 11.08 1.00 4.17
N THR A 38 10.11 1.35 3.33
CA THR A 38 10.27 2.42 2.33
C THR A 38 10.71 3.72 3.00
N THR A 39 11.76 4.35 2.48
CA THR A 39 12.24 5.60 3.06
C THR A 39 11.34 6.77 2.65
N PRO A 40 11.21 7.82 3.49
CA PRO A 40 10.49 9.04 3.13
C PRO A 40 10.98 9.66 1.81
N ASP A 41 12.28 9.63 1.54
CA ASP A 41 12.87 10.16 0.31
C ASP A 41 12.44 9.35 -0.93
N ALA A 42 12.43 8.02 -0.85
CA ALA A 42 11.98 7.17 -1.95
C ALA A 42 10.49 7.36 -2.25
N ALA A 43 9.67 7.50 -1.20
CA ALA A 43 8.24 7.77 -1.35
C ALA A 43 8.00 9.16 -1.96
N ARG A 44 8.70 10.21 -1.51
CA ARG A 44 8.65 11.55 -2.13
C ARG A 44 9.10 11.53 -3.59
N ALA A 45 10.20 10.86 -3.90
CA ALA A 45 10.71 10.74 -5.26
C ALA A 45 9.69 10.06 -6.18
N THR A 46 8.99 9.03 -5.69
CA THR A 46 7.91 8.36 -6.43
C THR A 46 6.74 9.30 -6.72
N LEU A 47 6.30 10.07 -5.72
CA LEU A 47 5.23 11.07 -5.89
C LEU A 47 5.63 12.13 -6.92
N GLU A 48 6.84 12.68 -6.80
CA GLU A 48 7.35 13.67 -7.75
C GLU A 48 7.48 13.12 -9.17
N ALA A 49 7.97 11.89 -9.33
CA ALA A 49 8.07 11.24 -10.63
C ALA A 49 6.70 11.10 -11.30
N HIS A 50 5.68 10.66 -10.55
CA HIS A 50 4.30 10.57 -11.06
C HIS A 50 3.73 11.95 -11.39
N ARG A 51 3.94 12.95 -10.53
CA ARG A 51 3.48 14.33 -10.80
C ARG A 51 4.02 14.86 -12.12
N HIS A 52 5.33 14.74 -12.33
CA HIS A 52 5.96 15.17 -13.58
C HIS A 52 5.50 14.36 -14.79
N ALA A 53 5.23 13.06 -14.63
CA ALA A 53 4.71 12.22 -15.70
C ALA A 53 3.29 12.64 -16.11
N PHE A 54 2.41 12.91 -15.14
CA PHE A 54 1.05 13.42 -15.41
C PHE A 54 1.06 14.81 -16.02
N GLU A 55 1.90 15.72 -15.53
CA GLU A 55 2.08 17.06 -16.12
C GLU A 55 2.46 16.98 -17.61
N LYS A 56 3.39 16.10 -17.97
CA LYS A 56 3.82 15.89 -19.37
C LYS A 56 2.70 15.37 -20.29
N GLN A 57 1.72 14.66 -19.74
CA GLN A 57 0.57 14.13 -20.49
C GLN A 57 -0.66 15.06 -20.39
N GLY A 58 -0.56 16.21 -19.71
CA GLY A 58 -1.70 17.11 -19.50
C GLY A 58 -2.74 16.57 -18.50
N LEU A 59 -2.40 15.57 -17.69
CA LEU A 59 -3.30 14.88 -16.75
C LEU A 59 -3.33 15.49 -15.34
N ASN A 60 -3.02 16.78 -15.21
CA ASN A 60 -2.91 17.47 -13.91
C ASN A 60 -4.18 17.38 -13.06
N ALA A 61 -5.34 17.31 -13.71
CA ALA A 61 -6.64 17.23 -13.05
C ALA A 61 -6.84 15.94 -12.23
N ILE A 62 -6.01 14.90 -12.44
CA ILE A 62 -6.11 13.66 -11.65
C ILE A 62 -5.36 13.76 -10.31
N TRP A 63 -4.44 14.73 -10.15
CA TRP A 63 -3.60 14.79 -8.95
C TRP A 63 -4.39 14.82 -7.63
N PRO A 64 -5.49 15.59 -7.50
CA PRO A 64 -6.34 15.56 -6.31
C PRO A 64 -7.07 14.22 -6.09
N ARG A 65 -7.14 13.35 -7.11
CA ARG A 65 -7.77 12.02 -7.06
C ARG A 65 -6.76 10.89 -6.83
N ILE A 66 -5.49 11.21 -6.65
CA ILE A 66 -4.50 10.24 -6.18
C ILE A 66 -4.61 10.16 -4.66
N ILE A 67 -5.26 9.11 -4.17
CA ILE A 67 -5.61 8.98 -2.76
C ILE A 67 -4.57 8.19 -1.97
N ALA A 68 -3.79 7.34 -2.63
CA ALA A 68 -2.81 6.52 -1.94
C ALA A 68 -1.51 6.27 -2.70
N LEU A 69 -0.45 6.05 -1.93
CA LEU A 69 0.84 5.57 -2.40
C LEU A 69 1.08 4.16 -1.83
N VAL A 70 1.38 3.19 -2.69
CA VAL A 70 1.84 1.88 -2.25
C VAL A 70 3.28 1.98 -1.75
N VAL A 71 3.52 1.49 -0.54
CA VAL A 71 4.82 1.50 0.15
C VAL A 71 5.00 0.22 0.96
N GLN A 72 6.23 -0.06 1.38
CA GLN A 72 6.57 -1.20 2.24
C GLN A 72 6.68 -0.73 3.71
N PRO A 73 5.72 -1.03 4.61
CA PRO A 73 5.76 -0.68 6.03
C PRO A 73 6.65 -1.59 6.89
N GLY A 74 7.27 -2.62 6.31
CA GLY A 74 8.01 -3.64 7.04
C GLY A 74 7.11 -4.80 7.49
N VAL A 75 6.10 -5.15 6.69
CA VAL A 75 5.26 -6.35 6.91
C VAL A 75 5.39 -7.29 5.71
N GLU A 76 5.49 -8.59 6.00
CA GLU A 76 5.56 -9.64 4.98
C GLU A 76 5.29 -11.00 5.64
N PHE A 77 5.09 -12.04 4.84
CA PHE A 77 5.05 -13.41 5.31
C PHE A 77 5.65 -14.38 4.27
N ASP A 78 6.14 -15.52 4.75
CA ASP A 78 6.57 -16.65 3.92
C ASP A 78 5.79 -17.92 4.32
N HIS A 79 6.27 -19.09 3.90
CA HIS A 79 5.63 -20.38 4.20
C HIS A 79 5.53 -20.72 5.69
N THR A 80 6.41 -20.16 6.52
CA THR A 80 6.57 -20.55 7.94
C THR A 80 6.69 -19.38 8.91
N ASN A 81 6.88 -18.15 8.42
CA ASN A 81 7.13 -16.97 9.24
C ASN A 81 6.28 -15.78 8.81
N VAL A 82 6.00 -14.90 9.78
CA VAL A 82 5.38 -13.59 9.58
C VAL A 82 6.35 -12.54 10.10
N ILE A 83 6.60 -11.50 9.30
CA ILE A 83 7.30 -10.29 9.75
C ILE A 83 6.24 -9.33 10.29
N ASP A 84 6.19 -9.22 11.61
CA ASP A 84 5.27 -8.30 12.29
C ASP A 84 5.63 -6.84 12.03
N TYR A 85 4.59 -6.02 11.91
CA TYR A 85 4.73 -4.58 11.85
C TYR A 85 5.49 -4.02 13.06
N GLN A 86 6.48 -3.15 12.81
CA GLN A 86 7.27 -2.47 13.83
C GLN A 86 7.10 -0.95 13.70
N PRO A 87 6.21 -0.31 14.49
CA PRO A 87 5.85 1.10 14.33
C PRO A 87 7.06 2.05 14.38
N ALA A 88 8.03 1.75 15.25
CA ALA A 88 9.25 2.53 15.38
C ALA A 88 10.06 2.60 14.06
N LYS A 89 10.05 1.55 13.23
CA LYS A 89 10.76 1.51 11.94
C LYS A 89 10.05 2.35 10.87
N ALA A 90 8.72 2.49 10.95
CA ALA A 90 7.91 3.22 9.98
C ALA A 90 7.56 4.67 10.37
N SER A 91 7.91 5.11 11.58
CA SER A 91 7.53 6.44 12.10
C SER A 91 7.89 7.59 11.18
N ALA A 92 9.09 7.57 10.57
CA ALA A 92 9.52 8.63 9.65
C ALA A 92 8.68 8.66 8.36
N LEU A 93 8.25 7.49 7.88
CA LEU A 93 7.39 7.36 6.70
C LEU A 93 5.97 7.85 7.02
N SER A 94 5.43 7.45 8.19
CA SER A 94 4.14 7.94 8.71
C SER A 94 4.13 9.45 8.85
N GLN A 95 5.15 10.07 9.43
CA GLN A 95 5.22 11.54 9.56
C GLN A 95 5.34 12.25 8.20
N MET A 96 5.93 11.59 7.20
CA MET A 96 6.08 12.19 5.87
C MET A 96 4.72 12.43 5.21
N VAL A 97 3.79 11.46 5.30
CA VAL A 97 2.51 11.54 4.60
C VAL A 97 1.58 12.61 5.17
N GLU A 98 1.77 13.00 6.45
CA GLU A 98 1.03 14.11 7.08
C GLU A 98 1.22 15.47 6.39
N ASN A 99 2.25 15.60 5.53
CA ASN A 99 2.45 16.81 4.72
C ASN A 99 1.56 16.85 3.46
N TYR A 100 0.76 15.81 3.22
CA TYR A 100 -0.11 15.67 2.06
C TYR A 100 -1.56 15.56 2.55
N GLU A 101 -2.41 16.52 2.16
CA GLU A 101 -3.76 16.66 2.72
C GLU A 101 -4.68 15.44 2.48
N THR A 102 -4.54 14.78 1.34
CA THR A 102 -5.46 13.71 0.90
C THR A 102 -4.77 12.37 0.67
N LEU A 103 -3.46 12.27 0.95
CA LEU A 103 -2.69 11.07 0.64
C LEU A 103 -2.63 10.17 1.88
N ILE A 104 -2.89 8.88 1.69
CA ILE A 104 -2.64 7.82 2.66
C ILE A 104 -1.71 6.76 2.05
N PHE A 105 -1.31 5.78 2.85
CA PHE A 105 -0.59 4.62 2.34
C PHE A 105 -1.51 3.44 2.09
N GLU A 106 -1.20 2.72 1.01
CA GLU A 106 -1.70 1.38 0.76
C GLU A 106 -0.59 0.38 1.11
N ALA A 107 -0.93 -0.60 1.95
CA ALA A 107 -0.02 -1.68 2.35
C ALA A 107 -0.49 -3.02 1.78
N HIS A 108 0.44 -3.72 1.13
CA HIS A 108 0.25 -5.09 0.65
C HIS A 108 0.80 -6.09 1.67
N SER A 109 0.52 -7.38 1.46
CA SER A 109 0.97 -8.49 2.32
C SER A 109 0.63 -8.30 3.81
N THR A 110 -0.51 -7.68 4.13
CA THR A 110 -0.92 -7.45 5.53
C THR A 110 -1.57 -8.68 6.18
N ASP A 111 -1.63 -9.79 5.44
CA ASP A 111 -2.07 -11.09 5.90
C ASP A 111 -1.33 -11.54 7.17
N TYR A 112 -2.05 -12.26 8.03
CA TYR A 112 -1.55 -12.89 9.27
C TYR A 112 -1.03 -11.94 10.36
N GLN A 113 -1.01 -10.63 10.14
CA GLN A 113 -0.70 -9.65 11.18
C GLN A 113 -1.69 -9.75 12.36
N THR A 114 -1.20 -9.46 13.57
CA THR A 114 -2.07 -9.40 14.74
C THR A 114 -3.10 -8.27 14.61
N PRO A 115 -4.29 -8.38 15.25
CA PRO A 115 -5.27 -7.27 15.28
C PRO A 115 -4.68 -5.95 15.80
N GLN A 116 -3.74 -6.02 16.74
CA GLN A 116 -3.01 -4.86 17.27
C GLN A 116 -2.12 -4.24 16.20
N SER A 117 -1.36 -5.05 15.45
CA SER A 117 -0.53 -4.59 14.34
C SER A 117 -1.37 -3.95 13.23
N LEU A 118 -2.49 -4.57 12.84
CA LEU A 118 -3.42 -4.01 11.84
C LEU A 118 -3.98 -2.65 12.29
N ARG A 119 -4.36 -2.51 13.56
CA ARG A 119 -4.80 -1.22 14.11
C ARG A 119 -3.69 -0.19 14.08
N GLN A 120 -2.46 -0.58 14.42
CA GLN A 120 -1.34 0.33 14.46
C GLN A 120 -0.92 0.78 13.05
N LEU A 121 -1.01 -0.10 12.04
CA LEU A 121 -0.86 0.27 10.63
C LEU A 121 -1.80 1.40 10.23
N VAL A 122 -3.08 1.31 10.58
CA VAL A 122 -4.06 2.37 10.29
C VAL A 122 -3.74 3.68 11.01
N ILE A 123 -3.31 3.62 12.28
CA ILE A 123 -2.88 4.81 13.05
C ILE A 123 -1.70 5.50 12.37
N ASP A 124 -0.79 4.72 11.80
CA ASP A 124 0.42 5.21 11.11
C ASP A 124 0.18 5.47 9.61
N HIS A 125 -1.07 5.75 9.24
CA HIS A 125 -1.56 6.14 7.90
C HIS A 125 -1.49 5.08 6.79
N PHE A 126 -1.17 3.82 7.12
CA PHE A 126 -1.42 2.67 6.24
C PHE A 126 -2.90 2.29 6.32
N ALA A 127 -3.74 3.11 5.71
CA ALA A 127 -5.19 3.03 5.88
C ALA A 127 -5.90 2.14 4.84
N ILE A 128 -5.23 1.79 3.73
CA ILE A 128 -5.70 0.72 2.83
C ILE A 128 -4.85 -0.53 3.09
N LEU A 129 -5.46 -1.54 3.71
CA LEU A 129 -4.81 -2.80 4.05
C LEU A 129 -5.31 -3.91 3.11
N LYS A 130 -4.45 -4.38 2.19
CA LYS A 130 -4.81 -5.50 1.31
C LYS A 130 -4.56 -6.84 1.97
N VAL A 131 -5.53 -7.73 1.84
CA VAL A 131 -5.53 -9.10 2.36
C VAL A 131 -6.03 -10.06 1.28
N GLY A 132 -5.46 -11.27 1.22
CA GLY A 132 -5.88 -12.29 0.25
C GLY A 132 -5.54 -13.70 0.74
N PRO A 133 -4.25 -14.08 0.77
CA PRO A 133 -3.81 -15.39 1.24
C PRO A 133 -4.41 -15.84 2.57
N ALA A 134 -4.47 -14.98 3.60
CA ALA A 134 -5.05 -15.33 4.90
C ALA A 134 -6.53 -15.74 4.81
N LEU A 135 -7.31 -15.09 3.94
CA LEU A 135 -8.72 -15.43 3.73
C LEU A 135 -8.86 -16.83 3.11
N THR A 136 -8.10 -17.10 2.06
CA THR A 136 -8.13 -18.41 1.40
C THR A 136 -7.47 -19.52 2.22
N PHE A 137 -6.51 -19.17 3.08
CA PHE A 137 -5.89 -20.10 4.02
C PHE A 137 -6.90 -20.55 5.08
N ALA A 138 -7.62 -19.62 5.71
CA ALA A 138 -8.67 -19.93 6.68
C ALA A 138 -9.79 -20.76 6.05
N LEU A 139 -10.19 -20.44 4.81
CA LEU A 139 -11.13 -21.26 4.04
C LEU A 139 -10.62 -22.70 3.87
N ARG A 140 -9.34 -22.87 3.48
CA ARG A 140 -8.73 -24.20 3.31
C ARG A 140 -8.70 -24.98 4.62
N GLU A 141 -8.37 -24.36 5.75
CA GLU A 141 -8.40 -25.02 7.07
C GLU A 141 -9.80 -25.53 7.41
N ALA A 142 -10.84 -24.71 7.20
CA ALA A 142 -12.23 -25.10 7.43
C ALA A 142 -12.69 -26.26 6.52
N LEU A 143 -12.15 -26.37 5.31
CA LEU A 143 -12.45 -27.48 4.39
C LEU A 143 -11.71 -28.78 4.72
N PHE A 144 -10.59 -28.70 5.47
CA PHE A 144 -9.75 -29.84 5.81
C PHE A 144 -10.08 -30.44 7.18
N SER A 145 -10.89 -29.74 8.00
CA SER A 145 -11.30 -30.15 9.34
C SER A 145 -12.33 -31.28 9.35
#